data_AF-A0A0G4G7I6-F1
#
_entry.id   AF-A0A0G4G7I6-F1
#
_cell.length_a   1.000
_cell.length_b   1.000
_cell.length_c   1.000
_cell.angle_alpha   90.00
_cell.angle_beta   90.00
_cell.angle_gamma   90.00
#
_symmetry.space_group_name_H-M   'P 1'
#
loop_
_entity.id
_entity.type
_entity.pdbx_description
1 polymer ?
#
loop_
_entity_poly.entity_id
_entity_poly.type
_entity_poly.pdbx_seq_one_letter_code
_entity_poly.pdbx_strand_id
1 'polypeptide(L)'
;MNRAAALWNVRILWPRCSRFLFNTYRGHAALYMRDQSAPLWSREGTTQGDPLASLFYSVATLPLVWEMKRPAEEGPQAWFADDSAKVGGLQPVRDWWDEL
;
A
#
# COMPACT_ATOMS: atom_id res chain seq x y z
N MET A 1 -1.33 -5.64 -2.64
CA MET A 1 -0.25 -5.23 -1.70
C MET A 1 0.27 -6.46 -0.98
N ASN A 2 1.55 -6.80 -1.15
CA ASN A 2 2.15 -7.95 -0.47
C ASN A 2 2.17 -7.73 1.06
N ARG A 3 1.52 -8.62 1.80
CA ARG A 3 1.30 -8.45 3.24
C ARG A 3 2.56 -8.62 4.08
N ALA A 4 3.45 -9.52 3.68
CA ALA A 4 4.72 -9.73 4.37
C ALA A 4 5.61 -8.47 4.25
N ALA A 5 5.71 -7.90 3.06
CA ALA A 5 6.42 -6.64 2.83
C ALA A 5 5.77 -5.48 3.61
N ALA A 6 4.44 -5.38 3.60
CA ALA A 6 3.74 -4.35 4.35
C ALA A 6 3.96 -4.44 5.87
N LEU A 7 3.89 -5.65 6.44
CA LEU A 7 4.19 -5.92 7.85
C LEU A 7 5.65 -5.59 8.20
N TRP A 8 6.58 -5.88 7.30
CA TRP A 8 7.99 -5.53 7.46
C TRP A 8 8.20 -4.01 7.45
N ASN A 9 7.62 -3.30 6.48
CA ASN A 9 7.71 -1.84 6.40
C ASN A 9 7.16 -1.19 7.67
N VAL A 10 6.00 -1.64 8.13
CA VAL A 10 5.36 -1.16 9.36
C VAL A 10 6.18 -1.50 10.60
N ARG A 11 6.85 -2.65 10.65
CA ARG A 11 7.76 -3.02 11.75
C ARG A 11 8.88 -2.00 11.94
N ILE A 12 9.38 -1.44 10.85
CA ILE A 12 10.45 -0.44 10.82
C ILE A 12 9.88 0.97 11.06
N LEU A 13 8.84 1.34 10.31
CA LEU A 13 8.32 2.71 10.25
C LEU A 13 7.31 3.06 11.35
N TRP A 14 6.63 2.06 11.92
CA TRP A 14 5.70 2.24 13.04
C TRP A 14 5.85 1.16 14.12
N PRO A 15 7.01 1.10 14.81
CA PRO A 15 7.31 0.04 15.78
C PRO A 15 6.29 -0.06 16.92
N ARG A 16 5.66 1.05 17.31
CA ARG A 16 4.66 1.10 18.39
C ARG A 16 3.39 0.31 18.07
N CYS A 17 2.98 0.24 16.81
CA CYS A 17 1.77 -0.51 16.40
C CYS A 17 2.12 -1.85 15.74
N SER A 18 3.39 -2.11 15.44
CA SER A 18 3.80 -3.27 14.64
C SER A 18 3.36 -4.61 15.22
N ARG A 19 3.39 -4.79 16.56
CA ARG A 19 2.96 -6.04 17.21
C ARG A 19 1.46 -6.28 17.04
N PHE A 20 0.66 -5.22 17.16
CA PHE A 20 -0.79 -5.30 16.95
C PHE A 20 -1.08 -5.70 15.51
N LEU A 21 -0.52 -4.95 14.56
CA LEU A 21 -0.73 -5.17 13.12
C LEU A 21 -0.21 -6.55 12.68
N PHE A 22 0.93 -7.00 13.22
CA PHE A 22 1.43 -8.35 12.97
C PHE A 22 0.46 -9.41 13.47
N ASN A 23 -0.08 -9.28 14.68
CA ASN A 23 -1.05 -10.25 15.19
C ASN A 23 -2.36 -10.24 14.40
N THR A 24 -2.82 -9.07 13.95
CA THR A 24 -4.03 -8.92 13.14
C THR A 24 -3.87 -9.50 11.73
N TYR A 25 -2.73 -9.28 11.09
CA TYR A 25 -2.57 -9.53 9.66
C TYR A 25 -1.60 -10.67 9.31
N ARG A 26 -0.86 -11.29 10.25
CA ARG A 26 0.08 -12.39 9.92
C ARG A 26 -0.60 -13.63 9.30
N GLY A 27 -1.89 -13.81 9.57
CA GLY A 27 -2.71 -14.90 9.02
C GLY A 27 -3.47 -14.49 7.77
N HIS A 28 -4.13 -15.46 7.13
CA HIS A 28 -5.09 -15.17 6.08
C HIS A 28 -6.47 -14.92 6.71
N ALA A 29 -7.09 -13.77 6.38
CA ALA A 29 -8.45 -13.50 6.81
C ALA A 29 -9.44 -14.32 5.98
N ALA A 30 -10.47 -14.87 6.63
CA ALA A 30 -11.55 -15.58 5.97
C ALA A 30 -12.58 -14.60 5.42
N LEU A 31 -12.87 -14.68 4.12
CA LEU A 31 -13.98 -13.99 3.47
C LEU A 31 -15.11 -15.00 3.25
N TYR A 32 -16.21 -14.80 3.95
CA TYR A 32 -17.41 -15.64 3.82
C TYR A 32 -18.34 -15.03 2.76
N MET A 33 -18.72 -15.85 1.79
CA MET A 33 -19.67 -15.49 0.74
C MET A 33 -20.93 -16.32 0.88
N ARG A 34 -22.06 -15.75 0.45
CA ARG A 34 -23.33 -16.49 0.39
C ARG A 34 -23.17 -17.70 -0.54
N ASP A 35 -23.78 -18.82 -0.16
CA ASP A 35 -23.82 -20.06 -0.93
C ASP A 35 -22.45 -20.72 -1.19
N GLN A 36 -21.42 -20.37 -0.40
CA GLN A 36 -20.12 -21.05 -0.40
C GLN A 36 -19.99 -21.98 0.81
N SER A 37 -19.50 -23.19 0.57
CA SER A 37 -19.28 -24.20 1.63
C SER A 37 -18.01 -23.95 2.46
N ALA A 38 -17.10 -23.11 1.96
CA ALA A 38 -15.85 -22.76 2.61
C ALA A 38 -15.50 -21.28 2.37
N PRO A 39 -14.76 -20.62 3.27
CA PRO A 39 -14.33 -19.24 3.08
C PRO A 39 -13.23 -19.13 2.03
N LEU A 40 -13.15 -17.96 1.38
CA LEU A 40 -11.98 -17.57 0.61
C LEU A 40 -10.93 -16.97 1.55
N TRP A 41 -9.67 -17.37 1.38
CA TRP A 41 -8.58 -16.90 2.23
C TRP A 41 -7.87 -15.71 1.61
N SER A 42 -7.96 -14.55 2.26
CA SER A 42 -7.25 -13.34 1.85
C SER A 42 -5.77 -13.46 2.18
N ARG A 43 -4.92 -13.62 1.15
CA ARG A 43 -3.45 -13.74 1.27
C ARG A 43 -2.71 -12.40 1.13
N GLU A 44 -3.39 -11.38 0.59
CA GLU A 44 -2.83 -10.06 0.35
C GLU A 44 -3.73 -8.93 0.86
N GLY A 45 -3.17 -7.72 0.96
CA GLY A 45 -3.92 -6.54 1.35
C GLY A 45 -4.50 -6.60 2.76
N THR A 46 -5.49 -5.75 3.00
CA THR A 46 -6.26 -5.61 4.23
C THR A 46 -7.75 -5.60 3.91
N THR A 47 -8.57 -5.89 4.92
CA THR A 47 -10.03 -5.88 4.77
C THR A 47 -10.56 -4.45 4.85
N GLN A 48 -11.41 -4.05 3.90
CA GLN A 48 -12.09 -2.76 3.95
C GLN A 48 -13.09 -2.72 5.12
N GLY A 49 -13.15 -1.60 5.83
CA GLY A 49 -13.97 -1.44 7.05
C GLY A 49 -13.23 -1.78 8.34
N ASP A 50 -12.00 -2.30 8.27
CA ASP A 50 -11.12 -2.43 9.43
C ASP A 50 -10.54 -1.05 9.82
N PRO A 51 -10.72 -0.60 11.09
CA PRO A 51 -10.23 0.71 11.54
C PRO A 51 -8.74 0.98 11.31
N LEU A 52 -7.88 -0.05 11.30
CA LEU A 52 -6.44 0.12 11.08
C LEU A 52 -6.00 -0.16 9.64
N ALA A 53 -6.89 -0.64 8.76
CA ALA A 53 -6.51 -1.02 7.41
C ALA A 53 -5.92 0.15 6.61
N SER A 54 -6.53 1.34 6.69
CA SER A 54 -6.03 2.52 5.99
C SER A 54 -4.69 2.99 6.56
N LEU A 55 -4.53 3.00 7.89
CA LEU A 55 -3.27 3.42 8.53
C LEU A 55 -2.14 2.45 8.21
N PHE A 56 -2.44 1.15 8.22
CA PHE A 56 -1.52 0.10 7.82
C PHE A 56 -1.08 0.29 6.36
N TYR A 57 -2.03 0.50 5.45
CA TYR A 57 -1.75 0.79 4.05
C TYR A 57 -0.84 2.02 3.91
N SER A 58 -1.21 3.15 4.51
CA SER A 58 -0.44 4.40 4.41
C SER A 58 0.99 4.24 4.88
N VAL A 59 1.23 3.56 6.02
CA VAL A 59 2.60 3.35 6.51
C VAL A 59 3.36 2.34 5.65
N ALA A 60 2.68 1.28 5.19
CA ALA A 60 3.30 0.26 4.37
C ALA A 60 3.77 0.78 3.00
N THR A 61 3.10 1.79 2.44
CA THR A 61 3.44 2.40 1.14
C THR A 61 4.43 3.56 1.23
N LEU A 62 4.77 4.06 2.43
CA LEU A 62 5.72 5.17 2.60
C LEU A 62 7.05 4.99 1.84
N PRO A 63 7.68 3.80 1.80
CA PRO A 63 8.90 3.61 1.01
C PRO A 63 8.69 3.92 -0.48
N LEU A 64 7.57 3.47 -1.06
CA LEU A 64 7.21 3.78 -2.45
C LEU A 64 6.99 5.28 -2.63
N VAL A 65 6.24 5.91 -1.71
CA VAL A 65 6.00 7.37 -1.74
C VAL A 65 7.31 8.15 -1.72
N TRP A 66 8.29 7.74 -0.91
CA TRP A 66 9.59 8.41 -0.83
C TRP A 66 10.44 8.19 -2.07
N GLU A 67 10.41 6.99 -2.66
CA GLU A 67 11.12 6.73 -3.91
C GLU A 67 10.51 7.52 -5.07
N MET A 68 9.18 7.60 -5.17
CA MET A 68 8.52 8.39 -6.22
C MET A 68 8.73 9.91 -6.09
N LYS A 69 9.03 10.39 -4.87
CA LYS A 69 9.41 11.78 -4.62
C LYS A 69 10.80 12.13 -5.12
N ARG A 70 11.65 11.15 -5.46
CA ARG A 70 13.00 11.38 -5.98
C ARG A 70 12.97 11.35 -7.51
N PRO A 71 13.66 12.28 -8.21
CA PRO A 71 14.38 13.48 -7.75
C PRO A 71 13.45 14.63 -7.31
N ALA A 72 13.90 15.42 -6.32
CA ALA A 72 13.15 16.58 -5.81
C ALA A 72 12.92 17.69 -6.85
N GLU A 73 13.64 17.63 -7.97
CA GLU A 73 13.58 18.60 -9.08
C GLU A 73 12.39 18.38 -10.02
N GLU A 74 11.75 17.20 -9.97
CA GLU A 74 10.63 16.84 -10.85
C GLU A 74 9.27 17.39 -10.40
N GLY A 75 9.26 18.43 -9.56
CA GLY A 75 8.05 19.11 -9.12
C GLY A 75 7.34 18.46 -7.92
N PRO A 76 6.32 19.14 -7.38
CA PRO A 76 5.61 18.69 -6.20
C PRO A 76 4.83 17.40 -6.45
N GLN A 77 4.77 16.55 -5.42
CA GLN A 77 3.97 15.33 -5.41
C GLN A 77 2.99 15.33 -4.23
N ALA A 78 1.71 15.12 -4.53
CA ALA A 78 0.63 14.97 -3.57
C ALA A 78 0.19 13.51 -3.48
N TRP A 79 -0.20 13.11 -2.28
CA TRP A 79 -0.74 11.78 -2.00
C TRP A 79 -1.96 11.92 -1.10
N PHE A 80 -3.03 11.21 -1.44
CA PHE A 80 -4.23 11.07 -0.63
C PHE A 80 -4.68 9.61 -0.70
N ALA A 81 -4.52 8.86 0.39
CA ALA A 81 -4.68 7.41 0.39
C ALA A 81 -3.86 6.74 -0.74
N ASP A 82 -4.49 6.07 -1.69
CA ASP A 82 -3.88 5.46 -2.87
C ASP A 82 -3.80 6.41 -4.09
N ASP A 83 -4.53 7.52 -4.07
CA ASP A 83 -4.44 8.54 -5.10
C ASP A 83 -3.12 9.30 -4.97
N SER A 84 -2.40 9.41 -6.09
CA SER A 84 -1.17 10.19 -6.20
C SER A 84 -1.22 11.13 -7.38
N ALA A 85 -0.63 12.30 -7.23
CA ALA A 85 -0.46 13.26 -8.30
C ALA A 85 0.95 13.85 -8.24
N LYS A 86 1.62 13.95 -9.39
CA LYS A 86 2.92 14.61 -9.52
C LYS A 86 2.81 15.66 -10.62
N VAL A 87 3.29 16.86 -10.34
CA VAL A 87 3.32 17.94 -11.34
C VAL A 87 4.63 17.85 -12.10
N GLY A 88 4.56 17.73 -13.42
CA GLY A 88 5.74 17.68 -14.29
C GLY A 88 5.40 17.95 -15.74
N GLY A 89 6.43 18.07 -16.59
CA GLY A 89 6.25 18.13 -18.04
C GLY A 89 5.72 16.80 -18.58
N LEU A 90 5.01 16.85 -19.72
CA LEU A 90 4.48 15.64 -20.36
C LEU A 90 5.52 14.91 -21.23
N GLN A 91 6.67 15.52 -21.49
CA GLN A 91 7.72 14.94 -22.34
C GLN A 91 8.19 13.56 -21.84
N PRO A 92 8.51 13.35 -20.55
CA PRO A 92 8.91 12.03 -20.06
C PRO A 92 7.83 10.96 -20.25
N VAL A 93 6.55 11.33 -20.14
CA VAL A 93 5.43 10.41 -20.39
C VAL A 93 5.34 10.05 -21.87
N ARG A 94 5.61 11.02 -22.75
CA ARG A 94 5.68 10.78 -24.19
C ARG A 94 6.84 9.88 -24.57
N ASP A 95 8.02 10.13 -24.02
CA ASP A 95 9.22 9.34 -24.27
C ASP A 95 9.01 7.88 -23.84
N TRP A 96 8.46 7.66 -22.63
CA TRP A 96 8.07 6.32 -22.17
C TRP A 96 7.04 5.63 -23.08
N TRP A 97 6.06 6.37 -23.59
CA TRP A 97 5.04 5.83 -24.49
C TRP A 97 5.63 5.39 -25.83
N ASP A 98 6.60 6.13 -26.35
CA ASP A 98 7.26 5.82 -27.62
C ASP A 98 8.19 4.59 -27.52
N GLU A 99 8.59 4.19 -26.30
CA GLU A 99 9.37 2.97 -26.00
C GLU A 99 8.52 1.70 -25.79
N LEU A 100 7.20 1.82 -25.76
CA LEU A 100 6.23 0.78 -25.42
C LEU A 100 5.82 -0.07 -26.64
#